data_AF-E0VNM5-F1
#
_entry.id   AF-E0VNM5-F1
#
_cell.length_a   1.000
_cell.length_b   1.000
_cell.length_c   1.000
_cell.angle_alpha   90.00
_cell.angle_beta   90.00
_cell.angle_gamma   90.00
#
_symmetry.space_group_name_H-M   'P 1'
#
loop_
_entity.id
_entity.type
_entity.pdbx_description
1 polymer ?
#
loop_
_entity_poly.entity_id
_entity_poly.type
_entity_poly.pdbx_seq_one_letter_code
_entity_poly.pdbx_strand_id
1 'polypeptide(L)'
;MAGVSECFSIGSIVACKTCFSKEIEGEVLAFDPQTKMLILKCPSSSGRPSRSDIFVVNLALVSDVQVKKEVTSVSDSPNSLNLHRLNTRIKNQVEKKKRLGNALNAGVSPEGQKLFLAISKTINEVSWSGVNIMVWNKVTITPPYKAENLLGDPDCKALPHIKKIVEKHIKDSLYQGN
;
A
#
# COMPACT_ATOMS: atom_id res chain seq x y z
N MET A 1 5.64 33.29 -28.53
CA MET A 1 5.91 32.02 -27.81
C MET A 1 4.70 31.13 -28.03
N ALA A 2 4.75 30.22 -29.01
CA ALA A 2 3.62 29.34 -29.31
C ALA A 2 3.37 28.42 -28.10
N GLY A 3 2.17 28.54 -27.51
CA GLY A 3 1.77 27.75 -26.35
C GLY A 3 1.86 26.27 -26.68
N VAL A 4 2.37 25.49 -25.73
CA VAL A 4 2.28 24.02 -25.73
C VAL A 4 0.79 23.71 -25.91
N SER A 5 0.40 23.29 -27.11
CA SER A 5 -0.99 22.96 -27.39
C SER A 5 -1.33 21.73 -26.55
N GLU A 6 -2.25 21.86 -25.60
CA GLU A 6 -2.80 20.71 -24.89
C GLU A 6 -3.46 19.80 -25.94
N CYS A 7 -2.81 18.70 -26.29
CA CYS A 7 -3.32 17.81 -27.35
C CYS A 7 -4.63 17.10 -26.97
N PHE A 8 -4.93 17.05 -25.66
CA PHE A 8 -6.11 16.39 -25.11
C PHE A 8 -6.68 17.21 -23.95
N SER A 9 -7.83 17.84 -24.17
CA SER A 9 -8.55 18.58 -23.12
C SER A 9 -9.13 17.60 -22.09
N ILE A 10 -8.94 17.87 -20.80
CA ILE A 10 -9.51 17.08 -19.70
C ILE A 10 -11.03 16.97 -19.87
N GLY A 11 -11.58 15.77 -19.66
CA GLY A 11 -12.98 15.44 -19.88
C GLY A 11 -13.33 15.00 -21.30
N SER A 12 -12.44 15.19 -22.27
CA SER A 12 -12.65 14.73 -23.66
C SER A 12 -12.70 13.21 -23.72
N ILE A 13 -13.42 12.66 -24.70
CA ILE A 13 -13.42 11.22 -24.97
C ILE A 13 -12.37 10.92 -26.03
N VAL A 14 -11.41 10.07 -25.68
CA VAL A 14 -10.32 9.64 -26.56
C VAL A 14 -10.35 8.13 -26.69
N ALA A 15 -10.21 7.66 -27.93
CA ALA A 15 -10.01 6.26 -28.27
C ALA A 15 -8.55 6.02 -28.68
N CYS A 16 -7.94 4.97 -28.15
CA CYS A 16 -6.58 4.56 -28.47
C CYS A 16 -6.57 3.09 -28.87
N LYS A 17 -5.76 2.74 -29.88
CA LYS A 17 -5.44 1.35 -30.22
C LYS A 17 -4.01 1.05 -29.82
N THR A 18 -3.83 0.18 -28.83
CA THR A 18 -2.51 -0.25 -28.36
C THR A 18 -1.77 -1.08 -29.42
N CYS A 19 -0.45 -1.25 -29.27
CA CYS A 19 0.35 -2.13 -30.12
C CYS A 19 -0.08 -3.61 -30.12
N PHE A 20 -0.91 -4.04 -29.15
CA PHE A 20 -1.54 -5.36 -29.12
C PHE A 20 -2.92 -5.38 -29.79
N SER A 21 -3.28 -4.34 -30.55
CA SER A 21 -4.59 -4.14 -31.17
C SER A 21 -5.77 -4.09 -30.18
N LYS A 22 -5.50 -3.91 -28.88
CA LYS A 22 -6.55 -3.64 -27.89
C LYS A 22 -6.99 -2.18 -28.03
N GLU A 23 -8.29 -1.97 -28.17
CA GLU A 23 -8.92 -0.67 -28.17
C GLU A 23 -9.31 -0.25 -26.75
N ILE A 24 -9.06 1.02 -26.44
CA ILE A 24 -9.37 1.65 -25.16
C ILE A 24 -10.04 2.98 -25.46
N GLU A 25 -11.29 3.15 -25.04
CA GLU A 25 -12.01 4.41 -25.15
C GLU A 25 -12.41 4.90 -23.77
N GLY A 26 -12.10 6.15 -23.46
CA GLY A 26 -12.40 6.71 -22.15
C GLY A 26 -12.28 8.22 -22.08
N GLU A 27 -12.68 8.75 -20.93
CA GLU A 27 -12.60 10.16 -20.58
C GLU A 27 -11.18 10.53 -20.14
N VAL A 28 -10.61 11.59 -20.71
CA VAL A 28 -9.28 12.08 -20.36
C VAL A 28 -9.28 12.67 -18.96
N LEU A 29 -8.52 12.06 -18.05
CA LEU A 29 -8.31 12.61 -16.69
C LEU A 29 -7.08 13.50 -16.60
N ALA A 30 -6.03 13.14 -17.32
CA ALA A 30 -4.77 13.87 -17.37
C ALA A 30 -3.97 13.46 -18.60
N PHE A 31 -3.13 14.37 -19.06
CA PHE A 31 -2.14 14.12 -20.09
C PHE A 31 -0.82 14.76 -19.67
N ASP A 32 0.26 13.99 -19.68
CA ASP A 32 1.62 14.52 -19.56
C ASP A 32 2.25 14.59 -20.95
N PRO A 33 2.43 15.79 -21.53
CA PRO A 33 3.07 15.96 -22.82
C PRO A 33 4.53 15.48 -22.86
N GLN A 34 5.26 15.54 -21.73
CA GLN A 34 6.68 15.19 -21.71
C GLN A 34 6.89 13.69 -21.89
N THR A 35 6.20 12.88 -21.08
CA THR A 35 6.29 11.41 -21.18
C THR A 35 5.29 10.80 -22.16
N LYS A 36 4.43 11.63 -22.76
CA LYS A 36 3.31 11.21 -23.64
C LYS A 36 2.39 10.20 -22.96
N MET A 37 2.14 10.40 -21.67
CA MET A 37 1.29 9.53 -20.87
C MET A 37 -0.12 10.09 -20.80
N LEU A 38 -1.09 9.35 -21.35
CA LEU A 38 -2.51 9.69 -21.35
C LEU A 38 -3.23 8.85 -20.30
N ILE A 39 -3.95 9.50 -19.39
CA ILE A 39 -4.75 8.82 -18.36
C ILE A 39 -6.22 8.87 -18.77
N LEU A 40 -6.81 7.68 -18.98
CA LEU A 40 -8.20 7.51 -19.38
C LEU A 40 -9.01 6.86 -18.27
N LYS A 41 -10.20 7.39 -18.02
CA LYS A 41 -11.25 6.79 -17.19
C LYS A 41 -12.26 6.09 -18.09
N CYS A 42 -12.38 4.79 -17.91
CA CYS A 42 -13.29 3.94 -18.65
C CYS A 42 -14.41 3.41 -17.74
N PRO A 43 -15.54 2.97 -18.31
CA PRO A 43 -16.56 2.24 -17.58
C PRO A 43 -15.96 1.03 -16.84
N SER A 44 -16.52 0.72 -15.67
CA SER A 44 -16.08 -0.38 -14.82
C SER A 44 -16.27 -1.74 -15.50
N SER A 45 -15.18 -2.50 -15.70
CA SER A 45 -15.26 -3.90 -16.14
C SER A 45 -16.00 -4.81 -15.16
N SER A 46 -16.13 -4.40 -13.89
CA SER A 46 -16.88 -5.13 -12.87
C SER A 46 -18.40 -4.88 -12.89
N GLY A 47 -18.89 -4.00 -13.76
CA GLY A 47 -20.31 -3.63 -13.86
C GLY A 47 -20.84 -2.76 -12.71
N ARG A 48 -20.02 -2.49 -11.67
CA ARG A 48 -20.40 -1.63 -10.54
C ARG A 48 -20.37 -0.16 -10.95
N PRO A 49 -21.48 0.60 -10.86
CA PRO A 49 -21.55 2.00 -11.30
C PRO A 49 -20.67 2.97 -10.50
N SER A 50 -20.38 2.64 -9.24
CA SER A 50 -19.55 3.47 -8.35
C SER A 50 -18.05 3.31 -8.58
N ARG A 51 -17.64 2.48 -9.54
CA ARG A 51 -16.23 2.23 -9.88
C ARG A 51 -15.98 2.63 -11.32
N SER A 52 -14.72 2.82 -11.64
CA SER A 52 -14.24 3.07 -13.01
C SER A 52 -12.88 2.40 -13.18
N ASP A 53 -12.59 1.98 -14.39
CA ASP A 53 -11.28 1.44 -14.74
C ASP A 53 -10.40 2.60 -15.20
N ILE A 54 -9.19 2.69 -14.65
CA ILE A 54 -8.23 3.74 -14.99
C ILE A 54 -7.11 3.13 -15.81
N PHE A 55 -6.93 3.63 -17.02
CA PHE A 55 -5.86 3.24 -17.93
C PHE A 55 -4.81 4.34 -18.01
N VAL A 56 -3.54 3.97 -17.82
CA VAL A 56 -2.41 4.86 -18.08
C VAL A 56 -1.74 4.37 -19.36
N VAL A 57 -1.90 5.14 -20.42
CA VAL A 57 -1.53 4.76 -21.80
C VAL A 57 -0.30 5.55 -22.22
N ASN A 58 0.78 4.84 -22.54
CA ASN A 58 1.94 5.45 -23.19
C ASN A 58 1.64 5.60 -24.69
N LEU A 59 1.43 6.84 -25.16
CA LEU A 59 1.08 7.11 -26.55
C LEU A 59 2.21 6.77 -27.53
N ALA A 60 3.46 6.60 -27.07
CA ALA A 60 4.55 6.10 -27.92
C ALA A 60 4.37 4.63 -28.33
N LEU A 61 3.50 3.88 -27.63
CA LEU A 61 3.23 2.45 -27.86
C LEU A 61 1.80 2.20 -28.38
N VAL A 62 1.17 3.25 -28.89
CA VAL A 62 -0.18 3.23 -29.45
C VAL A 62 -0.06 3.36 -30.97
N SER A 63 -0.77 2.52 -31.71
CA SER A 63 -0.78 2.54 -33.17
C SER A 63 -1.74 3.57 -33.74
N ASP A 64 -2.79 3.93 -33.00
CA ASP A 64 -3.78 4.93 -33.42
C ASP A 64 -4.41 5.63 -32.22
N VAL A 65 -4.63 6.94 -32.32
CA VAL A 65 -5.26 7.78 -31.29
C VAL A 65 -6.22 8.75 -31.93
N GLN A 66 -7.46 8.80 -31.42
CA GLN A 66 -8.53 9.61 -31.96
C GLN A 66 -9.30 10.31 -30.85
N VAL A 67 -9.49 11.62 -30.99
CA VAL A 67 -10.41 12.38 -30.14
C VAL A 67 -11.83 12.17 -30.69
N LYS A 68 -12.68 11.46 -29.93
CA LYS A 68 -14.07 11.16 -30.31
C LYS A 68 -15.02 12.29 -29.93
N LYS A 69 -14.75 12.94 -28.80
CA LYS A 69 -15.53 14.07 -28.30
C LYS A 69 -14.60 15.02 -27.57
N GLU A 70 -14.57 16.26 -28.02
CA GLU A 70 -13.86 17.33 -27.31
C GLU A 70 -14.78 17.98 -26.29
N VAL A 71 -14.26 18.23 -25.09
CA VAL A 71 -14.99 18.98 -24.06
C VAL A 71 -14.59 20.44 -24.12
N THR A 72 -15.60 21.32 -24.22
CA THR A 72 -15.43 22.78 -24.28
C THR A 72 -15.72 23.47 -22.95
N SER A 73 -16.27 22.74 -21.97
CA SER A 73 -16.60 23.25 -20.64
C SER A 73 -15.50 22.97 -19.63
N VAL A 74 -15.17 23.95 -18.79
CA VAL A 74 -14.20 23.80 -17.71
C VAL A 74 -14.74 22.79 -16.68
N SER A 75 -13.97 21.73 -16.39
CA SER A 75 -14.33 20.74 -15.37
C SER A 75 -14.17 21.29 -13.96
N ASP A 76 -14.90 20.73 -13.00
CA ASP A 76 -14.72 21.05 -11.58
C ASP A 76 -13.27 20.82 -11.13
N SER A 77 -12.76 21.72 -10.30
CA SER A 77 -11.42 21.57 -9.72
C SER A 77 -11.36 20.28 -8.87
N PRO A 78 -10.27 19.50 -8.95
CA PRO A 78 -10.13 18.31 -8.11
C PRO A 78 -10.20 18.68 -6.62
N ASN A 79 -10.71 17.75 -5.81
CA ASN A 79 -10.79 17.94 -4.37
C ASN A 79 -9.41 18.27 -3.78
N SER A 80 -9.37 19.27 -2.90
CA SER A 80 -8.14 19.66 -2.23
C SER A 80 -7.63 18.53 -1.33
N LEU A 81 -6.30 18.38 -1.30
CA LEU A 81 -5.65 17.40 -0.45
C LEU A 81 -5.62 17.90 1.00
N ASN A 82 -5.93 17.02 1.95
CA ASN A 82 -5.74 17.31 3.36
C ASN A 82 -4.27 17.10 3.76
N LEU A 83 -3.47 18.17 3.64
CA LEU A 83 -2.04 18.15 3.94
C LEU A 83 -1.74 17.74 5.38
N HIS A 84 -2.61 18.08 6.34
CA HIS A 84 -2.44 17.67 7.73
C HIS A 84 -2.51 16.14 7.88
N ARG A 85 -3.51 15.49 7.29
CA ARG A 85 -3.63 14.02 7.30
C ARG A 85 -2.45 13.34 6.61
N LEU A 86 -1.96 13.92 5.50
CA LEU A 86 -0.78 13.41 4.80
C LEU A 86 0.46 13.49 5.68
N ASN A 87 0.71 14.64 6.32
CA ASN A 87 1.84 14.84 7.21
C ASN A 87 1.80 13.90 8.42
N THR A 88 0.62 13.70 9.02
CA THR A 88 0.45 12.73 10.12
C THR A 88 0.76 11.30 9.65
N ARG A 89 0.31 10.91 8.44
CA ARG A 89 0.65 9.60 7.86
C ARG A 89 2.16 9.45 7.66
N ILE A 90 2.85 10.48 7.17
CA ILE A 90 4.30 10.48 6.99
C ILE A 90 5.00 10.28 8.33
N LYS A 91 4.66 11.10 9.34
CA LYS A 91 5.25 11.01 10.69
C LYS A 91 5.08 9.61 11.28
N ASN A 92 3.87 9.06 11.22
CA ASN A 92 3.59 7.71 11.75
C ASN A 92 4.41 6.62 11.03
N GLN A 93 4.58 6.72 9.71
CA GLN A 93 5.38 5.76 8.95
C GLN A 93 6.87 5.86 9.27
N VAL A 94 7.38 7.09 9.42
CA VAL A 94 8.78 7.33 9.81
C VAL A 94 9.04 6.77 11.22
N GLU A 95 8.18 7.08 12.19
CA GLU A 95 8.31 6.55 13.54
C GLU A 95 8.21 5.02 13.58
N LYS A 96 7.27 4.43 12.84
CA LYS A 96 7.14 2.97 12.76
C LYS A 96 8.41 2.32 12.21
N LYS A 97 8.99 2.86 11.13
CA LYS A 97 10.25 2.33 10.57
C LYS A 97 11.43 2.54 11.51
N LYS A 98 11.53 3.68 12.19
CA LYS A 98 12.58 3.93 13.20
C LYS A 98 12.49 2.94 14.35
N ARG A 99 11.29 2.71 14.92
CA ARG A 99 11.07 1.73 15.98
C ARG A 99 11.48 0.32 15.53
N LEU A 100 11.11 -0.07 14.31
CA LEU A 100 11.49 -1.36 13.74
C LEU A 100 13.01 -1.50 13.58
N GLY A 101 13.68 -0.48 13.03
CA GLY A 101 15.13 -0.47 12.85
C GLY A 101 15.87 -0.58 14.19
N ASN A 102 15.45 0.20 15.19
CA ASN A 102 16.03 0.11 16.54
C ASN A 102 15.81 -1.27 17.17
N ALA A 103 14.64 -1.87 16.97
CA ALA A 103 14.33 -3.20 17.48
C ALA A 103 15.19 -4.31 16.84
N LEU A 104 15.54 -4.19 15.56
CA LEU A 104 16.42 -5.16 14.90
C LEU A 104 17.88 -5.01 15.33
N ASN A 105 18.31 -3.81 15.72
CA ASN A 105 19.66 -3.52 16.18
C ASN A 105 19.91 -3.85 17.66
N ALA A 106 18.92 -4.41 18.37
CA ALA A 106 18.97 -4.64 19.82
C ALA A 106 19.94 -5.77 20.27
N GLY A 107 20.76 -6.33 19.38
CA GLY A 107 21.70 -7.41 19.72
C GLY A 107 21.02 -8.73 20.11
N VAL A 108 19.75 -8.91 19.73
CA VAL A 108 18.91 -10.08 20.06
C VAL A 108 19.01 -11.17 19.00
N SER A 109 18.63 -12.41 19.36
CA SER A 109 18.79 -13.56 18.48
C SER A 109 17.98 -13.44 17.17
N PRO A 110 18.44 -14.02 16.05
CA PRO A 110 17.70 -13.98 14.78
C PRO A 110 16.28 -14.57 14.86
N GLU A 111 16.09 -15.58 15.71
CA GLU A 111 14.77 -16.16 15.99
C GLU A 111 13.84 -15.16 16.66
N GLY A 112 14.31 -14.49 17.72
CA GLY A 112 13.56 -13.44 18.39
C GLY A 112 13.22 -12.28 17.45
N GLN A 113 14.17 -11.86 16.61
CA GLN A 113 13.95 -10.83 15.60
C GLN A 113 12.83 -11.23 14.62
N LYS A 114 12.85 -12.46 14.10
CA LYS A 114 11.82 -12.97 13.19
C LYS A 114 10.43 -12.96 13.84
N LEU A 115 10.31 -13.43 15.08
CA LEU A 115 9.04 -13.42 15.80
C LEU A 115 8.57 -11.99 16.09
N PHE A 116 9.48 -11.10 16.54
CA PHE A 116 9.18 -9.69 16.78
C PHE A 116 8.61 -9.03 15.52
N LEU A 117 9.25 -9.26 14.35
CA LEU A 117 8.77 -8.77 13.06
C LEU A 117 7.38 -9.32 12.71
N ALA A 118 7.14 -10.61 12.97
CA ALA A 118 5.84 -11.23 12.71
C ALA A 118 4.72 -10.59 13.55
N ILE A 119 4.96 -10.37 14.84
CA ILE A 119 4.02 -9.71 15.75
C ILE A 119 3.80 -8.24 15.34
N SER A 120 4.88 -7.53 14.98
CA SER A 120 4.85 -6.11 14.59
C SER A 120 4.02 -5.82 13.33
N LYS A 121 3.70 -6.85 12.53
CA LYS A 121 2.83 -6.72 11.36
C LYS A 121 1.37 -6.51 11.74
N THR A 122 0.92 -7.13 12.84
CA THR A 122 -0.47 -7.10 13.29
C THR A 122 -0.67 -6.22 14.52
N ILE A 123 0.36 -6.08 15.36
CA ILE A 123 0.29 -5.35 16.63
C ILE A 123 1.34 -4.23 16.63
N ASN A 124 0.88 -2.99 16.82
CA ASN A 124 1.77 -1.81 16.78
C ASN A 124 2.51 -1.56 18.11
N GLU A 125 2.02 -2.12 19.22
CA GLU A 125 2.59 -1.92 20.56
C GLU A 125 3.37 -3.16 20.99
N VAL A 126 4.57 -3.26 20.46
CA VAL A 126 5.53 -4.33 20.72
C VAL A 126 6.93 -3.72 20.88
N SER A 127 7.66 -4.18 21.89
CA SER A 127 8.99 -3.66 22.25
C SER A 127 9.89 -4.78 22.78
N TRP A 128 11.18 -4.49 22.87
CA TRP A 128 12.13 -5.36 23.56
C TRP A 128 12.21 -4.99 25.03
N SER A 129 12.28 -6.00 25.90
CA SER A 129 12.64 -5.89 27.31
C SER A 129 13.84 -6.80 27.55
N GLY A 130 15.05 -6.23 27.43
CA GLY A 130 16.28 -7.01 27.30
C GLY A 130 16.20 -7.94 26.08
N VAL A 131 16.30 -9.25 26.30
CA VAL A 131 16.15 -10.28 25.27
C VAL A 131 14.70 -10.76 25.07
N ASN A 132 13.75 -10.24 25.85
CA ASN A 132 12.35 -10.66 25.80
C ASN A 132 11.52 -9.74 24.90
N ILE A 133 10.47 -10.28 24.28
CA ILE A 133 9.50 -9.49 23.50
C ILE A 133 8.34 -9.13 24.40
N MET A 134 8.06 -7.84 24.55
CA MET A 134 6.93 -7.33 25.34
C MET A 134 5.82 -6.84 24.40
N VAL A 135 4.61 -7.34 24.60
CA VAL A 135 3.42 -6.97 23.82
C VAL A 135 2.39 -6.32 24.73
N TRP A 136 1.92 -5.12 24.37
CA TRP A 136 0.96 -4.31 25.14
C TRP A 136 1.33 -4.07 26.61
N ASN A 137 2.62 -4.19 26.96
CA ASN A 137 3.10 -4.20 28.36
C ASN A 137 2.36 -5.20 29.27
N LYS A 138 1.76 -6.25 28.69
CA LYS A 138 0.92 -7.23 29.40
C LYS A 138 1.40 -8.66 29.21
N VAL A 139 2.00 -8.94 28.05
CA VAL A 139 2.50 -10.28 27.70
C VAL A 139 3.99 -10.17 27.38
N THR A 140 4.79 -11.00 28.03
CA THR A 140 6.23 -11.12 27.80
C THR A 140 6.52 -12.48 27.19
N ILE A 141 7.19 -12.50 26.04
CA ILE A 141 7.64 -13.71 25.37
C ILE A 141 9.14 -13.83 25.62
N THR A 142 9.54 -14.89 26.29
CA THR A 142 10.93 -15.15 26.68
C THR A 142 11.57 -16.17 25.72
N PRO A 143 12.91 -16.16 25.52
CA PRO A 143 13.60 -17.24 24.80
C PRO A 143 13.26 -18.62 25.40
N PRO A 144 13.12 -19.69 24.59
CA PRO A 144 13.30 -19.80 23.13
C PRO A 144 12.07 -19.37 22.30
N TYR A 145 11.26 -18.42 22.78
CA TYR A 145 10.18 -17.76 22.04
C TYR A 145 9.05 -18.67 21.56
N LYS A 146 8.78 -19.76 22.28
CA LYS A 146 7.70 -20.69 21.98
C LYS A 146 6.38 -20.29 22.64
N ALA A 147 5.29 -20.93 22.21
CA ALA A 147 3.95 -20.74 22.76
C ALA A 147 3.82 -21.08 24.26
N GLU A 148 4.79 -21.83 24.80
CA GLU A 148 4.93 -22.16 26.23
C GLU A 148 5.74 -21.12 27.02
N ASN A 149 6.51 -20.25 26.34
CA ASN A 149 7.37 -19.24 26.97
C ASN A 149 6.71 -17.85 27.09
N LEU A 150 5.37 -17.83 27.12
CA LEU A 150 4.59 -16.60 27.32
C LEU A 150 4.31 -16.42 28.81
N LEU A 151 4.66 -15.25 29.32
CA LEU A 151 4.38 -14.80 30.68
C LEU A 151 3.39 -13.64 30.60
N GLY A 152 2.32 -13.72 31.39
CA GLY A 152 1.31 -12.67 31.50
C GLY A 152 0.25 -13.08 32.51
N ASP A 153 -0.62 -12.13 32.85
CA ASP A 153 -1.76 -12.39 33.73
C ASP A 153 -2.70 -13.41 33.07
N PRO A 154 -3.05 -14.54 33.71
CA PRO A 154 -3.92 -15.57 33.15
C PRO A 154 -5.30 -15.05 32.73
N ASP A 155 -5.80 -13.99 33.36
CA ASP A 155 -7.08 -13.37 33.01
C ASP A 155 -6.96 -12.37 31.84
N CYS A 156 -5.75 -12.20 31.30
CA CYS A 156 -5.49 -11.31 30.19
C CYS A 156 -6.01 -11.89 28.87
N LYS A 157 -7.04 -11.24 28.31
CA LYS A 157 -7.59 -11.54 26.97
C LYS A 157 -6.54 -11.49 25.84
N ALA A 158 -5.39 -10.86 26.08
CA ALA A 158 -4.29 -10.81 25.12
C ALA A 158 -3.54 -12.15 25.00
N LEU A 159 -3.38 -12.91 26.08
CA LEU A 159 -2.56 -14.12 26.09
C LEU A 159 -2.98 -15.15 25.03
N PRO A 160 -4.27 -15.52 24.90
CA PRO A 160 -4.71 -16.46 23.86
C PRO A 160 -4.45 -15.94 22.44
N HIS A 161 -4.55 -14.62 22.24
CA HIS A 161 -4.31 -14.00 20.94
C HIS A 161 -2.82 -14.02 20.58
N ILE A 162 -1.94 -13.64 21.50
CA ILE A 162 -0.49 -13.67 21.28
C ILE A 162 -0.02 -15.11 21.09
N LYS A 163 -0.53 -16.06 21.88
CA LYS A 163 -0.21 -17.49 21.73
C LYS A 163 -0.49 -17.99 20.32
N LYS A 164 -1.67 -17.70 19.77
CA LYS A 164 -2.03 -18.06 18.38
C LYS A 164 -1.10 -17.44 17.34
N ILE A 165 -0.65 -16.20 17.54
CA ILE A 165 0.30 -15.55 16.64
C ILE A 165 1.66 -16.27 16.67
N VAL A 166 2.15 -16.61 17.86
CA VAL A 166 3.42 -17.33 18.05
C VAL A 166 3.34 -18.74 17.44
N GLU A 167 2.28 -19.50 17.73
CA GLU A 167 2.07 -20.84 17.15
C GLU A 167 2.03 -20.80 15.62
N LYS A 168 1.29 -19.83 15.05
CA LYS A 168 1.25 -19.63 13.61
C LYS A 168 2.64 -19.30 13.05
N HIS A 169 3.40 -18.41 13.69
CA HIS A 169 4.74 -18.04 13.24
C HIS A 169 5.69 -19.24 13.20
N ILE A 170 5.66 -20.08 14.24
CA ILE A 170 6.47 -21.31 14.30
C ILE A 170 6.07 -22.25 13.17
N LYS A 171 4.76 -22.48 13.00
CA LYS A 171 4.23 -23.33 11.92
C LYS A 171 4.68 -22.82 10.54
N ASP A 172 4.50 -21.53 10.25
CA ASP A 172 4.87 -20.91 8.98
C ASP A 172 6.39 -20.98 8.73
N SER A 173 7.21 -20.86 9.79
CA SER A 173 8.67 -20.96 9.70
C SER A 173 9.17 -22.37 9.37
N LEU A 174 8.46 -23.42 9.82
CA LEU A 174 8.76 -24.81 9.48
C LEU A 174 8.46 -25.13 8.01
N TYR A 175 7.45 -24.51 7.40
CA TYR A 175 7.12 -24.71 5.98
C TYR A 175 8.05 -23.96 5.02
N GLN A 176 8.72 -22.91 5.47
CA GLN A 176 9.70 -22.15 4.65
C GLN A 176 11.10 -22.77 4.65
N GLY A 177 11.34 -23.79 5.49
CA GLY A 177 12.62 -24.49 5.61
C GLY A 177 12.74 -25.79 4.83
N ASN A 178 11.73 -26.15 4.02
CA ASN A 178 11.72 -27.30 3.11
C ASN A 178 11.71 -26.85 1.65
#